data_AF-A0A183BDP9-F1
#
_entry.id   AF-A0A183BDP9-F1
#
_cell.length_a   1.000
_cell.length_b   1.000
_cell.length_c   1.000
_cell.angle_alpha   90.00
_cell.angle_beta   90.00
_cell.angle_gamma   90.00
#
_symmetry.space_group_name_H-M   'P 1'
#
loop_
_entity.id
_entity.type
_entity.pdbx_description
1 polymer ?
#
loop_
_entity_poly.entity_id
_entity_poly.type
_entity_poly.pdbx_seq_one_letter_code
_entity_poly.pdbx_strand_id
1 'polypeptide(L)'
;MLCHNVDFVAISDNYWLGQNTPCLTYGLRGVIYFYVTVEGPDRVLHSGCHGGAIVEPLADLINLLAALNDNQGRPLVPGIYEDMEEIDPEEMA
;
A
#
# COMPACT_ATOMS: atom_id res chain seq x y z
N MET A 1 12.45 -27.40 12.06
CA MET A 1 12.50 -27.01 13.47
C MET A 1 11.16 -26.39 13.79
N LEU A 2 10.16 -27.21 14.08
CA LEU A 2 8.82 -26.74 14.46
C LEU A 2 8.69 -26.97 15.96
N CYS A 3 8.35 -25.92 16.69
CA CYS A 3 8.07 -26.01 18.12
C CYS A 3 6.79 -26.81 18.28
N HIS A 4 6.91 -28.08 18.66
CA HIS A 4 5.76 -28.90 19.02
C HIS A 4 5.39 -28.60 20.49
N ASN A 5 4.08 -28.53 20.80
CA ASN A 5 3.54 -28.32 22.15
C ASN A 5 3.77 -26.90 22.74
N VAL A 6 3.33 -25.85 22.03
CA VAL A 6 3.38 -24.45 22.51
C VAL A 6 2.01 -24.01 23.01
N ASP A 7 1.94 -23.48 24.23
CA ASP A 7 0.71 -22.94 24.83
C ASP A 7 0.43 -21.48 24.42
N PHE A 8 1.48 -20.67 24.28
CA PHE A 8 1.38 -19.24 23.94
C PHE A 8 2.54 -18.78 23.05
N VAL A 9 2.26 -17.78 22.22
CA VAL A 9 3.27 -17.09 21.38
C VAL A 9 3.26 -15.62 21.73
N ALA A 10 4.45 -15.06 21.97
CA ALA A 10 4.66 -13.64 22.16
C ALA A 10 5.60 -13.11 21.07
N ILE A 11 5.23 -11.99 20.46
CA ILE A 11 6.00 -11.32 19.41
C ILE A 11 6.29 -9.90 19.90
N SER A 12 7.56 -9.50 19.84
CA SER A 12 8.03 -8.15 20.19
C SER A 12 8.66 -7.51 18.97
N ASP A 13 7.83 -7.16 17.99
CA ASP A 13 8.26 -6.65 16.68
C ASP A 13 7.38 -5.48 16.22
N ASN A 14 7.07 -4.58 17.14
CA ASN A 14 6.30 -3.38 16.89
C ASN A 14 6.67 -2.30 17.91
N TYR A 15 6.14 -1.09 17.69
CA TYR A 15 6.48 0.09 18.48
C TYR A 15 5.30 0.56 19.31
N TRP A 16 5.62 1.29 20.38
CA TRP A 16 4.60 2.02 21.12
C TRP A 16 4.00 3.13 20.27
N LEU A 17 2.71 3.41 20.46
CA LEU A 17 2.02 4.51 19.77
C LEU A 17 2.64 5.88 20.10
N GLY A 18 3.24 6.03 21.28
CA GLY A 18 3.96 7.22 21.71
C GLY A 18 5.12 6.88 22.64
N GLN A 19 5.86 7.90 23.09
CA GLN A 19 7.10 7.70 23.85
C GLN A 19 6.89 7.52 25.36
N ASN A 20 5.74 7.94 25.88
CA ASN A 20 5.53 8.08 27.32
C ASN A 20 4.65 6.98 27.94
N THR A 21 3.84 6.31 27.13
CA THR A 21 2.86 5.33 27.61
C THR A 21 3.09 4.00 26.91
N PRO A 22 3.36 2.90 27.64
CA PRO A 22 3.48 1.58 27.05
C PRO A 22 2.14 1.12 26.49
N CYS A 23 2.16 0.31 25.43
CA CYS A 23 0.95 -0.24 24.85
C CYS A 23 1.07 -1.74 24.53
N LEU A 24 -0.08 -2.40 24.48
CA LEU A 24 -0.24 -3.75 23.97
C LEU A 24 -0.88 -3.68 22.59
N THR A 25 -0.29 -4.36 21.61
CA THR A 25 -0.86 -4.43 20.26
C THR A 25 -1.62 -5.74 20.11
N TYR A 26 -2.92 -5.64 19.86
CA TYR A 26 -3.82 -6.78 19.68
C TYR A 26 -4.29 -6.95 18.22
N GLY A 27 -3.91 -6.02 17.32
CA GLY A 27 -4.29 -6.06 15.91
C GLY A 27 -3.20 -5.44 15.03
N LEU A 28 -3.00 -6.02 13.85
CA LEU A 28 -2.08 -5.56 12.82
C LEU A 28 -2.81 -5.55 11.48
N ARG A 29 -2.42 -4.63 10.59
CA ARG A 29 -2.96 -4.61 9.22
C ARG A 29 -2.23 -5.63 8.35
N GLY A 30 -2.96 -6.25 7.44
CA GLY A 30 -2.35 -6.94 6.30
C GLY A 30 -1.64 -5.96 5.36
N VAL A 31 -0.75 -6.48 4.52
CA VAL A 31 -0.08 -5.72 3.46
C VAL A 31 -0.04 -6.55 2.18
N ILE A 32 -0.36 -5.91 1.06
CA ILE A 32 -0.25 -6.50 -0.28
C ILE A 32 0.58 -5.54 -1.13
N TYR A 33 1.62 -6.08 -1.78
CA TYR A 33 2.49 -5.30 -2.66
C TYR A 33 2.19 -5.62 -4.13
N PHE A 34 2.10 -4.58 -4.95
CA PHE A 34 1.92 -4.69 -6.39
C PHE A 34 3.10 -4.04 -7.13
N TYR A 35 3.44 -4.60 -8.29
CA TYR A 35 4.39 -4.01 -9.22
C TYR A 35 3.64 -3.55 -10.47
N VAL A 36 3.88 -2.30 -10.88
CA VAL A 36 3.36 -1.74 -12.12
C VAL A 36 4.56 -1.42 -13.00
N THR A 37 4.57 -2.01 -14.20
CA THR A 37 5.62 -1.78 -15.19
C THR A 37 4.98 -1.20 -16.43
N VAL A 38 5.49 -0.06 -16.88
CA VAL A 38 5.12 0.57 -18.14
C VAL A 38 6.34 0.52 -19.04
N GLU A 39 6.20 -0.11 -20.20
CA GLU A 39 7.27 -0.25 -21.18
C GLU A 39 6.95 0.62 -22.40
N GLY A 40 7.99 1.29 -22.91
CA GLY A 40 7.88 2.14 -24.09
C GLY A 40 8.70 1.60 -25.26
N PRO A 41 9.46 2.46 -25.95
CA PRO A 41 10.28 2.02 -27.08
C PRO A 41 11.39 1.07 -26.62
N ASP A 42 11.78 0.18 -27.53
CA ASP A 42 12.82 -0.85 -27.37
C ASP A 42 14.24 -0.31 -27.14
N ARG A 43 14.41 1.02 -27.12
CA ARG A 43 15.66 1.72 -26.93
C ARG A 43 15.45 3.06 -26.24
N VAL A 44 16.54 3.56 -25.63
CA VAL A 44 16.55 4.91 -25.04
C VAL A 44 16.48 5.95 -26.15
N LEU A 45 15.57 6.91 -26.00
CA LEU A 45 15.39 8.01 -26.94
C LEU A 45 15.84 9.34 -26.33
N HIS A 46 16.44 10.20 -27.15
CA HIS A 46 16.84 11.54 -26.73
C HIS A 46 15.60 12.42 -26.54
N SER A 47 15.34 12.84 -25.30
CA SER A 47 14.13 13.59 -24.93
C SER A 47 14.02 14.94 -25.66
N GLY A 48 15.13 15.60 -25.98
CA GLY A 48 15.07 16.84 -26.79
C GLY A 48 14.67 16.63 -28.26
N CYS A 49 14.84 15.42 -28.79
CA CYS A 49 14.49 15.11 -30.19
C CYS A 49 13.10 14.50 -30.31
N HIS A 50 12.66 13.77 -29.28
CA HIS A 50 11.42 12.98 -29.30
C HIS A 50 10.39 13.46 -28.28
N GLY A 51 10.73 14.45 -27.44
CA GLY A 51 9.83 15.02 -26.45
C GLY A 51 8.59 15.61 -27.11
N GLY A 52 7.43 15.15 -26.68
CA GLY A 52 6.13 15.52 -27.26
C GLY A 52 5.79 14.88 -28.61
N ALA A 53 6.72 14.14 -29.24
CA ALA A 53 6.45 13.38 -30.46
C ALA A 53 6.00 11.94 -30.19
N ILE A 54 6.35 11.40 -29.01
CA ILE A 54 5.95 10.07 -28.54
C ILE A 54 5.35 10.15 -27.15
N VAL A 55 4.63 9.10 -26.77
CA VAL A 55 4.16 8.92 -25.38
C VAL A 55 5.33 8.43 -24.53
N GLU A 56 5.57 9.11 -23.41
CA GLU A 56 6.63 8.76 -22.47
C GLU A 56 6.09 7.78 -21.41
N PRO A 57 6.72 6.61 -21.21
CA PRO A 57 6.29 5.63 -20.21
C PRO A 57 6.19 6.20 -18.79
N LEU A 58 7.02 7.19 -18.48
CA LEU A 58 6.98 7.86 -17.18
C LEU A 58 5.68 8.64 -16.98
N ALA A 59 5.17 9.32 -18.02
CA ALA A 59 3.91 10.05 -17.93
C ALA A 59 2.73 9.10 -17.69
N ASP A 60 2.70 7.97 -18.40
CA ASP A 60 1.69 6.93 -18.21
C ASP A 60 1.77 6.30 -16.81
N LEU A 61 2.98 6.00 -16.33
CA LEU A 61 3.17 5.48 -14.97
C LEU A 61 2.67 6.48 -13.91
N ILE A 62 2.96 7.77 -14.07
CA ILE A 62 2.46 8.82 -13.17
C ILE A 62 0.93 8.85 -13.20
N ASN A 63 0.32 8.81 -14.39
CA ASN A 63 -1.13 8.82 -14.54
C ASN A 63 -1.78 7.60 -13.90
N LEU A 64 -1.20 6.41 -14.06
CA LEU A 64 -1.67 5.18 -13.42
C LEU A 64 -1.61 5.27 -11.89
N LEU A 65 -0.49 5.73 -11.34
CA LEU A 65 -0.33 5.86 -9.89
C LEU A 65 -1.25 6.94 -9.31
N ALA A 66 -1.45 8.04 -10.04
CA ALA A 66 -2.38 9.11 -9.67
C ALA A 66 -3.85 8.67 -9.69
N ALA A 67 -4.21 7.69 -10.53
CA ALA A 67 -5.57 7.16 -10.59
C ALA A 67 -5.91 6.23 -9.40
N LEU A 68 -4.93 5.81 -8.60
CA LEU A 68 -5.15 4.88 -7.49
C LEU A 68 -5.67 5.57 -6.22
N ASN A 69 -5.39 6.86 -6.01
CA ASN A 69 -5.80 7.60 -4.82
C ASN A 69 -6.27 9.01 -5.18
N ASP A 70 -7.20 9.56 -4.40
CA ASP A 70 -7.57 10.96 -4.51
C ASP A 70 -6.58 11.90 -3.80
N ASN A 71 -6.82 13.21 -3.89
CA ASN A 71 -5.99 14.24 -3.25
C ASN A 71 -6.01 14.21 -1.72
N GLN A 72 -6.86 13.39 -1.10
CA GLN A 72 -6.98 13.20 0.35
C GLN A 72 -6.36 11.86 0.79
N GLY A 73 -5.79 11.09 -0.14
CA GLY A 73 -5.19 9.78 0.11
C GLY A 73 -6.21 8.65 0.22
N ARG A 74 -7.44 8.83 -0.27
CA ARG A 74 -8.45 7.77 -0.31
C ARG A 74 -8.27 6.91 -1.57
N PRO A 75 -8.17 5.57 -1.44
CA PRO A 75 -8.11 4.67 -2.59
C PRO A 75 -9.33 4.80 -3.50
N LEU A 76 -9.08 4.83 -4.81
CA LEU A 76 -10.10 4.92 -5.85
C LEU A 76 -10.35 3.58 -6.57
N VAL A 77 -9.70 2.51 -6.11
CA VAL A 77 -9.85 1.17 -6.69
C VAL A 77 -11.29 0.68 -6.49
N PRO A 78 -12.01 0.29 -7.56
CA PRO A 78 -13.37 -0.23 -7.44
C PRO A 78 -13.42 -1.48 -6.53
N GLY A 79 -14.45 -1.56 -5.69
CA GLY A 79 -14.66 -2.70 -4.80
C GLY A 79 -13.73 -2.75 -3.57
N ILE A 80 -12.83 -1.77 -3.39
CA ILE A 80 -11.83 -1.82 -2.30
C ILE A 80 -12.41 -1.87 -0.88
N TYR A 81 -13.68 -1.47 -0.72
CA TYR A 81 -14.38 -1.45 0.57
C TYR A 81 -15.51 -2.49 0.68
N GLU A 82 -15.75 -3.31 -0.35
CA GLU A 82 -16.91 -4.23 -0.36
C GLU A 82 -16.80 -5.34 0.70
N ASP A 83 -15.59 -5.80 0.99
CA ASP A 83 -15.30 -6.84 1.99
C ASP A 83 -14.87 -6.28 3.35
N MET A 84 -15.09 -4.99 3.61
CA MET A 84 -14.74 -4.37 4.89
C MET A 84 -15.79 -4.71 5.95
N GLU A 85 -15.36 -5.28 7.08
CA GLU A 85 -16.25 -5.50 8.22
C GLU A 85 -16.74 -4.16 8.80
N GLU A 86 -18.02 -4.11 9.18
CA GLU A 86 -18.60 -2.94 9.85
C GLU A 86 -17.99 -2.78 11.25
N ILE A 87 -17.76 -1.53 11.66
CA ILE A 87 -17.19 -1.22 12.97
C ILE A 87 -18.22 -1.53 14.05
N ASP A 88 -17.80 -2.21 15.12
CA ASP A 88 -18.66 -2.48 16.27
C ASP A 88 -19.03 -1.14 16.97
N PRO A 89 -20.30 -0.90 17.35
CA PRO A 89 -20.70 0.27 18.12
C PRO A 89 -19.87 0.51 19.39
N GLU A 90 -19.36 -0.53 20.05
CA GLU A 90 -18.46 -0.41 21.20
C GLU A 90 -17.08 0.15 20.81
N GLU A 91 -16.62 -0.12 19.59
CA GLU A 91 -15.35 0.41 19.06
C GLU A 91 -15.47 1.84 18.51
N MET A 92 -16.70 2.31 18.25
CA MET A 92 -16.96 3.68 17.79
C MET A 92 -17.03 4.74 18.91
N ALA A 93 -17.27 4.32 20.17
CA ALA A 93 -17.52 5.18 21.33
C ALA A 93 -16.24 5.69 22.00
#